data_AF-A0A2P5P5N9-F1
#
_entry.id   AF-A0A2P5P5N9-F1
#
_cell.length_a   1.000
_cell.length_b   1.000
_cell.length_c   1.000
_cell.angle_alpha   90.00
_cell.angle_beta   90.00
_cell.angle_gamma   90.00
#
_symmetry.space_group_name_H-M   'P 1'
#
loop_
_entity.id
_entity.type
_entity.pdbx_description
1 polymer ?
#
loop_
_entity_poly.entity_id
_entity_poly.type
_entity_poly.pdbx_seq_one_letter_code
_entity_poly.pdbx_strand_id
1 'polypeptide(L)' 'MSDLEDYKIMYRKQEAEFLAERKKLIAQKQLIGRVFTTEAIHKREHIEKRIAELERKIIEIRTILGENYKNN' A
#
# COMPACT_ATOMS: atom_id res chain seq x y z
N MET A 1 -6.40 -21.98 -10.97
CA MET A 1 -5.34 -21.45 -10.08
C MET A 1 -4.72 -20.28 -10.80
N SER A 2 -4.64 -19.09 -10.19
CA SER A 2 -3.80 -18.02 -10.77
C SER A 2 -2.36 -18.49 -10.77
N ASP A 3 -1.65 -18.23 -11.86
CA ASP A 3 -0.26 -18.62 -12.02
C ASP A 3 0.62 -17.80 -11.06
N LEU A 4 1.78 -18.32 -10.67
CA LEU A 4 2.77 -17.61 -9.86
C LEU A 4 3.12 -16.24 -10.47
N GLU A 5 3.10 -16.15 -11.81
CA GLU A 5 3.34 -14.91 -12.54
C GLU A 5 2.25 -13.86 -12.30
N ASP A 6 0.98 -14.26 -12.15
CA ASP A 6 -0.13 -13.35 -11.80
C ASP A 6 0.13 -12.70 -10.44
N TYR A 7 0.58 -13.49 -9.46
CA TYR A 7 0.91 -12.99 -8.13
C TYR A 7 2.11 -12.04 -8.14
N LYS A 8 3.12 -12.25 -8.99
CA LYS A 8 4.23 -11.31 -9.16
C LYS A 8 3.76 -9.99 -9.78
N ILE A 9 2.89 -10.03 -10.79
CA ILE A 9 2.32 -8.84 -11.41
C ILE A 9 1.47 -8.07 -10.39
N MET A 10 0.63 -8.77 -9.63
CA MET A 10 -0.15 -8.20 -8.54
C MET A 10 0.75 -7.55 -7.50
N TYR A 11 1.81 -8.24 -7.06
CA TYR A 11 2.77 -7.71 -6.10
C TYR A 11 3.35 -6.37 -6.55
N ARG A 12 3.88 -6.31 -7.79
CA ARG A 12 4.47 -5.09 -8.36
C ARG A 12 3.45 -3.95 -8.44
N LYS A 13 2.21 -4.26 -8.82
CA LYS A 13 1.12 -3.28 -8.87
C LYS A 13 0.81 -2.72 -7.48
N GLN A 14 0.65 -3.59 -6.48
CA GLN A 14 0.37 -3.17 -5.10
C GLN A 14 1.53 -2.36 -4.50
N GLU A 15 2.78 -2.73 -4.78
CA GLU A 15 3.97 -2.00 -4.35
C GLU A 15 4.06 -0.60 -4.99
N ALA A 16 3.77 -0.49 -6.28
CA ALA A 16 3.71 0.80 -6.97
C ALA A 16 2.61 1.72 -6.40
N GLU A 17 1.42 1.16 -6.15
CA GLU A 17 0.31 1.89 -5.53
C GLU A 17 0.65 2.33 -4.10
N PHE A 18 1.28 1.46 -3.32
CA PHE A 18 1.74 1.76 -1.96
C PHE A 18 2.74 2.93 -1.95
N LEU A 19 3.72 2.92 -2.85
CA LEU A 19 4.68 4.03 -2.98
C LEU A 19 4.00 5.34 -3.37
N ALA A 20 3.02 5.29 -4.27
CA ALA A 20 2.25 6.47 -4.67
C ALA A 20 1.45 7.04 -3.49
N GLU A 21 0.77 6.20 -2.70
CA GLU A 21 0.02 6.64 -1.52
C GLU A 21 0.94 7.17 -0.42
N ARG A 22 2.12 6.57 -0.19
CA ARG A 22 3.12 7.13 0.75
C ARG A 22 3.59 8.52 0.34
N LYS A 23 3.82 8.76 -0.96
CA LYS A 23 4.15 10.10 -1.46
C LYS A 23 3.04 11.11 -1.17
N LYS A 24 1.77 10.71 -1.39
CA LYS A 24 0.61 11.55 -1.04
C LYS A 24 0.54 11.83 0.45
N LEU A 25 0.81 10.85 1.31
CA LEU A 25 0.81 11.02 2.76
C LEU A 25 1.85 12.05 3.21
N ILE A 26 3.07 12.00 2.65
CA ILE A 26 4.13 12.96 2.96
C ILE A 26 3.67 14.38 2.60
N ALA A 27 3.14 14.57 1.39
CA ALA A 27 2.62 15.87 0.97
C ALA A 27 1.47 16.36 1.88
N GLN A 28 0.55 15.46 2.27
CA GLN A 28 -0.56 15.79 3.16
C GLN A 28 -0.09 16.17 4.57
N LYS A 29 0.93 15.49 5.11
CA LYS A 29 1.53 15.84 6.42
C LYS A 29 2.20 17.20 6.38
N GLN A 30 2.88 17.54 5.29
CA GLN A 30 3.44 18.88 5.08
C GLN A 30 2.35 19.96 4.99
N LEU A 31 1.22 19.65 4.33
CA LEU A 31 0.08 20.57 4.23
C LEU A 31 -0.56 20.82 5.60
N ILE A 32 -0.84 19.78 6.41
CA ILE A 32 -1.41 19.93 7.75
C ILE A 32 -0.49 20.75 8.66
N GLY A 33 0.82 20.58 8.54
CA GLY A 33 1.80 21.39 9.28
C GLY A 33 1.74 22.88 8.94
N ARG A 34 1.13 23.27 7.81
CA ARG A 34 0.94 24.66 7.37
C ARG A 34 -0.50 25.14 7.49
N VAL A 35 -1.47 24.25 7.31
CA VAL A 35 -2.90 24.53 7.24
C VAL A 35 -3.65 23.47 8.04
N PHE A 36 -4.06 23.83 9.26
CA PHE A 36 -4.72 22.92 10.18
C PHE A 36 -6.25 22.99 9.99
N THR A 37 -6.79 22.14 9.12
CA THR A 37 -8.24 22.01 8.89
C THR A 37 -8.72 20.59 9.14
N THR A 38 -9.97 20.44 9.59
CA THR A 38 -10.62 19.14 9.80
C THR A 38 -10.62 18.29 8.53
N GLU A 39 -10.85 18.92 7.37
CA GLU A 39 -10.79 18.24 6.07
C GLU A 39 -9.40 17.66 5.78
N ALA A 40 -8.33 18.42 6.09
CA ALA A 40 -6.96 17.96 5.90
C ALA A 40 -6.65 16.75 6.80
N ILE A 41 -7.16 16.74 8.04
CA ILE A 41 -7.05 15.61 8.98
C ILE A 41 -7.76 14.37 8.42
N HIS A 42 -9.02 14.49 8.01
CA HIS A 42 -9.77 13.36 7.44
C HIS A 42 -9.09 12.80 6.19
N LYS A 43 -8.56 13.67 5.33
CA LYS A 43 -7.81 13.25 4.14
C LYS A 43 -6.54 12.48 4.49
N ARG A 44 -5.81 12.88 5.54
CA ARG A 44 -4.65 12.14 6.05
C ARG A 44 -5.07 10.75 6.54
N GLU A 45 -6.10 10.67 7.38
CA GLU A 45 -6.58 9.40 7.93
C GLU A 45 -7.04 8.43 6.84
N HIS A 46 -7.68 8.93 5.79
CA HIS A 46 -8.07 8.12 4.65
C HIS A 46 -6.84 7.55 3.91
N ILE A 47 -5.81 8.37 3.68
CA ILE A 47 -4.56 7.91 3.06
C ILE A 47 -3.86 6.87 3.95
N GLU A 48 -3.82 7.09 5.27
CA GLU A 48 -3.22 6.16 6.23
C GLU A 48 -3.95 4.80 6.25
N LYS A 49 -5.29 4.78 6.19
CA LYS A 49 -6.07 3.54 6.06
C LYS A 49 -5.74 2.80 4.77
N ARG A 50 -5.68 3.51 3.64
CA ARG A 50 -5.37 2.90 2.34
C ARG A 50 -3.95 2.32 2.30
N ILE A 51 -2.97 2.99 2.91
CA ILE A 51 -1.61 2.47 3.06
C ILE A 51 -1.62 1.16 3.86
N ALA A 52 -2.32 1.11 5.00
CA ALA A 52 -2.40 -0.10 5.82
C ALA A 52 -3.07 -1.27 5.08
N GLU A 53 -4.09 -1.00 4.25
CA GLU A 53 -4.71 -2.03 3.41
C GLU A 53 -3.76 -2.56 2.33
N LEU A 54 -2.99 -1.68 1.69
CA LEU A 54 -1.99 -2.06 0.69
C LEU A 54 -0.88 -2.91 1.33
N GLU A 55 -0.40 -2.56 2.53
CA GLU A 55 0.59 -3.36 3.25
C GLU A 55 0.09 -4.78 3.53
N ARG A 56 -1.17 -4.92 3.98
CA ARG A 56 -1.77 -6.25 4.21
C ARG A 56 -1.79 -7.09 2.94
N LYS A 57 -2.24 -6.51 1.82
CA LYS A 57 -2.26 -7.20 0.52
C LYS A 57 -0.86 -7.61 0.05
N ILE A 58 0.13 -6.73 0.23
CA ILE A 58 1.53 -7.01 -0.12
C ILE A 58 2.06 -8.18 0.72
N ILE A 59 1.79 -8.20 2.03
CA ILE A 59 2.20 -9.29 2.92
C ILE A 59 1.54 -10.61 2.49
N GLU A 60 0.23 -10.61 2.22
CA GLU A 60 -0.50 -11.78 1.76
C GLU A 60 0.10 -12.37 0.46
N ILE A 61 0.35 -11.51 -0.54
CA ILE A 61 0.98 -11.94 -1.79
C ILE A 61 2.40 -12.48 -1.55
N ARG A 62 3.18 -11.86 -0.67
CA ARG A 62 4.52 -12.36 -0.29
C ARG A 62 4.46 -13.72 0.38
N THR A 63 3.47 -13.96 1.25
CA THR A 63 3.27 -15.27 1.88
C THR A 63 2.98 -16.32 0.83
N ILE A 64 2.04 -16.06 -0.09
CA ILE A 64 1.69 -16.98 -1.19
C ILE A 64 2.92 -17.28 -2.05
N LEU A 65 3.67 -16.25 -2.46
CA LEU A 65 4.89 -16.45 -3.26
C LEU A 65 5.95 -17.25 -2.48
N GLY A 66 6.16 -16.95 -1.19
CA GLY A 66 7.13 -17.62 -0.32
C GLY A 66 6.80 -19.08 -0.01
N GLU A 67 5.53 -19.41 0.20
CA GLU A 67 5.08 -20.80 0.37
C GLU A 67 5.32 -21.62 -0.90
N ASN A 68 5.08 -21.04 -2.08
CA ASN A 68 5.40 -21.69 -3.36
C ASN A 68 6.90 -21.95 -3.54
N TYR A 69 7.79 -21.08 -3.04
CA TYR A 69 9.24 -21.32 -3.06
C TYR A 69 9.72 -22.42 -2.10
N LYS A 70 8.94 -22.75 -1.06
CA LYS A 70 9.29 -23.83 -0.11
C LYS A 70 8.77 -25.20 -0.53
N ASN A 71 7.73 -25.23 -1.35
CA ASN A 71 7.05 -26.45 -1.81
C ASN A 71 7.56 -26.95 -3.17
N ASN A 72 8.45 -26.20 -3.83
CA ASN A 72 9.20 -26.59 -5.03
C ASN A 72 10.66 -26.88 -4.68
#